data_AF-A0A7S1Z4A2-F1
#
_entry.id   AF-A0A7S1Z4A2-F1
#
_cell.length_a   1.000
_cell.length_b   1.000
_cell.length_c   1.000
_cell.angle_alpha   90.00
_cell.angle_beta   90.00
_cell.angle_gamma   90.00
#
_symmetry.space_group_name_H-M   'P 1'
#
loop_
_entity.id
_entity.type
_entity.pdbx_description
1 polymer ?
#
loop_
_entity_poly.entity_id
_entity_poly.type
_entity_poly.pdbx_seq_one_letter_code
_entity_poly.pdbx_strand_id
1 'polypeptide(L)'
;IKEDWEVLKPKEIPDPDDKKPEDWVDSSMMDDPEDKKPDDWVEEKRIVDESASKPDDWDDEEDGEWEAPMKDNPAYKGDWSVKRITNPAYKGFWEAKKIANPEYVDDDK
;
A
#
# COMPACT_ATOMS: atom_id res chain seq x y z
N ILE A 1 38.20 13.79 24.40
CA ILE A 1 38.10 13.28 23.02
C ILE A 1 36.73 13.69 22.48
N LYS A 2 36.56 14.96 22.11
CA LYS A 2 35.31 15.53 21.57
C LYS A 2 35.60 16.65 20.55
N GLU A 3 36.76 16.61 19.90
CA GLU A 3 37.27 17.70 19.06
C GLU A 3 38.01 17.14 17.83
N ASP A 4 37.41 16.16 17.15
CA ASP A 4 37.96 15.63 15.90
C ASP A 4 36.83 15.11 15.00
N TRP A 5 35.85 15.97 14.75
CA TRP A 5 34.87 15.81 13.68
C TRP A 5 34.33 17.20 13.35
N GLU A 6 35.22 18.16 13.04
CA GLU A 6 34.83 19.25 12.15
C GLU A 6 34.58 18.62 10.78
N VAL A 7 33.41 17.98 10.62
CA VAL A 7 32.94 17.49 9.34
C VAL A 7 32.74 18.74 8.50
N LEU A 8 33.72 19.03 7.63
CA LEU A 8 33.57 20.05 6.61
C LEU A 8 32.22 19.83 5.94
N LYS A 9 31.46 20.92 5.80
CA LYS A 9 30.19 20.88 5.07
C LYS A 9 30.47 20.28 3.69
N PRO A 10 29.57 19.47 3.13
CA PRO A 10 29.82 18.82 1.85
C PRO A 10 30.07 19.88 0.77
N LYS A 11 30.98 19.61 -0.17
CA LYS A 11 31.30 20.54 -1.27
C LYS A 11 30.11 20.80 -2.20
N GLU A 12 29.19 19.85 -2.27
CA GLU A 12 27.98 19.91 -3.06
C GLU A 12 26.77 19.54 -2.20
N ILE A 13 25.67 20.28 -2.34
CA ILE A 13 24.39 20.03 -1.68
C ILE A 13 23.30 19.79 -2.73
N PRO A 14 22.23 19.05 -2.41
CA PRO A 14 21.07 18.97 -3.30
C PRO A 14 20.47 20.37 -3.50
N ASP A 15 20.10 20.66 -4.73
CA ASP A 15 19.45 21.89 -5.13
C ASP A 15 18.07 22.00 -4.45
N PRO A 16 17.84 22.99 -3.57
CA PRO A 16 16.56 23.15 -2.88
C PRO A 16 15.42 23.58 -3.83
N ASP A 17 15.75 24.18 -4.97
CA ASP A 17 14.82 24.62 -6.01
C ASP A 17 14.51 23.50 -7.02
N ASP A 18 15.37 22.48 -7.13
CA ASP A 18 15.09 21.30 -7.96
C ASP A 18 14.01 20.45 -7.28
N LYS A 19 12.92 20.22 -8.00
CA LYS A 19 11.77 19.44 -7.52
C LYS A 19 11.59 18.21 -8.38
N LYS A 20 11.16 17.12 -7.73
CA LYS A 20 10.74 15.91 -8.40
C LYS A 20 9.62 16.24 -9.40
N PRO A 21 9.78 15.90 -10.70
CA PRO A 21 8.74 16.09 -11.69
C PRO A 21 7.48 15.29 -11.32
N GLU A 22 6.29 15.81 -11.65
CA GLU A 22 5.02 15.12 -11.39
C GLU A 22 4.89 13.78 -12.14
N ASP A 23 5.54 13.66 -13.30
CA ASP A 23 5.61 12.42 -14.10
C ASP A 23 6.61 11.39 -13.53
N TRP A 24 7.41 11.75 -12.53
CA TRP A 24 8.38 10.83 -11.95
C TRP A 24 7.73 9.93 -10.92
N VAL A 25 7.58 8.65 -11.24
CA VAL A 25 7.05 7.66 -10.28
C VAL A 25 8.18 7.04 -9.47
N ASP A 26 8.01 6.94 -8.15
CA ASP A 26 8.98 6.29 -7.25
C ASP A 26 8.79 4.77 -7.17
N SER A 27 7.57 4.31 -7.42
CA SER A 27 7.21 2.91 -7.32
C SER A 27 7.61 2.17 -8.60
N SER A 28 8.56 1.24 -8.48
CA SER A 28 8.97 0.33 -9.57
C SER A 28 7.89 -0.67 -9.97
N MET A 29 6.91 -0.89 -9.09
CA MET A 29 5.75 -1.72 -9.33
C MET A 29 4.48 -0.87 -9.22
N MET A 30 3.56 -1.08 -10.14
CA MET A 30 2.22 -0.50 -10.15
C MET A 30 1.17 -1.60 -10.25
N ASP A 31 -0.06 -1.24 -9.90
CA ASP A 31 -1.21 -2.10 -10.09
C ASP A 31 -1.52 -2.20 -11.58
N ASP A 32 -1.79 -3.42 -12.05
CA ASP A 32 -2.09 -3.67 -13.45
C ASP A 32 -3.46 -3.09 -13.81
N PRO A 33 -3.54 -2.04 -14.65
CA PRO A 33 -4.81 -1.41 -15.01
C PRO A 33 -5.70 -2.33 -15.86
N GLU A 34 -5.13 -3.38 -16.46
CA GLU A 34 -5.87 -4.38 -17.22
C GLU A 34 -6.39 -5.52 -16.35
N ASP A 35 -5.81 -5.73 -15.16
CA ASP A 35 -6.24 -6.76 -14.23
C ASP A 35 -7.46 -6.31 -13.45
N LYS A 36 -8.57 -7.03 -13.65
CA LYS A 36 -9.84 -6.75 -12.99
C LYS A 36 -10.23 -7.93 -12.13
N LYS A 37 -10.83 -7.62 -10.98
CA LYS A 37 -11.43 -8.63 -10.12
C LYS A 37 -12.43 -9.46 -10.93
N PRO A 38 -12.29 -10.80 -10.98
CA PRO A 38 -13.26 -11.66 -11.63
C PRO A 38 -14.64 -11.54 -10.95
N ASP A 39 -15.70 -11.59 -11.73
CA ASP A 39 -17.09 -11.53 -11.22
C ASP A 39 -17.39 -12.70 -10.26
N ASP A 40 -16.80 -13.87 -10.50
CA ASP A 40 -16.89 -15.07 -9.66
C ASP A 40 -16.03 -15.00 -8.38
N TRP A 41 -15.25 -13.93 -8.17
CA TRP A 41 -14.37 -13.84 -7.01
C TRP A 41 -15.12 -13.38 -5.76
N VAL A 42 -15.39 -14.33 -4.86
CA VAL A 42 -16.06 -14.02 -3.60
C VAL A 42 -15.05 -13.76 -2.49
N GLU A 43 -15.11 -12.55 -1.92
CA GLU A 43 -14.28 -12.12 -0.78
C GLU A 43 -15.01 -12.25 0.56
N GLU A 44 -16.32 -12.54 0.51
CA GLU A 44 -17.13 -12.75 1.70
C GLU A 44 -16.87 -14.14 2.30
N LYS A 45 -16.18 -14.14 3.45
CA LYS A 45 -15.79 -15.37 4.18
C LYS A 45 -16.98 -16.16 4.70
N ARG A 46 -18.08 -15.49 5.05
CA ARG A 46 -19.25 -16.11 5.66
C ARG A 46 -20.52 -15.61 5.01
N ILE A 47 -21.40 -16.55 4.68
CA ILE A 47 -22.71 -16.29 4.09
C ILE A 47 -23.79 -16.84 5.01
N VAL A 48 -25.01 -16.31 4.90
CA VAL A 48 -26.17 -16.85 5.61
C VAL A 48 -26.40 -18.28 5.13
N ASP A 49 -26.57 -19.21 6.07
CA ASP A 49 -26.88 -20.59 5.73
C ASP A 49 -28.37 -20.73 5.38
N GLU A 50 -28.71 -20.55 4.12
CA GLU A 50 -30.07 -20.73 3.60
C GLU A 50 -30.62 -22.16 3.79
N SER A 51 -29.73 -23.14 4.07
CA SER A 51 -30.14 -24.50 4.40
C SER A 51 -30.57 -24.66 5.86
N ALA A 52 -30.22 -23.71 6.72
CA ALA A 52 -30.71 -23.70 8.09
C ALA A 52 -32.18 -23.27 8.06
N SER A 53 -33.00 -23.96 8.83
CA SER A 53 -34.40 -23.59 9.04
C SER A 53 -34.64 -23.42 10.53
N LYS A 54 -35.60 -22.57 10.86
CA LYS A 54 -36.05 -22.38 12.24
C LYS A 54 -36.36 -23.74 12.88
N PRO A 55 -35.77 -24.07 14.05
CA PRO A 55 -36.05 -25.30 14.77
C PRO A 55 -37.54 -25.41 15.17
N ASP A 56 -38.05 -26.64 15.26
CA ASP A 56 -39.44 -26.91 15.68
C ASP A 56 -39.73 -26.44 17.12
N ASP A 57 -38.69 -26.42 17.96
CA ASP A 57 -38.74 -26.01 19.37
C ASP A 57 -38.54 -24.50 19.60
N TRP A 58 -38.41 -23.69 18.53
CA TRP A 58 -38.14 -22.26 18.65
C TRP A 58 -39.42 -21.42 18.79
N ASP A 59 -39.48 -20.58 19.82
CA ASP A 59 -40.63 -19.70 20.10
C ASP A 59 -40.27 -18.23 19.81
N ASP A 60 -40.95 -17.57 18.86
CA ASP A 60 -40.64 -16.16 18.52
C ASP A 60 -41.06 -15.17 19.62
N GLU A 61 -42.00 -15.53 20.50
CA GLU A 61 -42.46 -14.68 21.60
C GLU A 61 -41.49 -14.71 22.79
N GLU A 62 -40.88 -15.87 23.05
CA GLU A 62 -39.94 -16.08 24.17
C GLU A 62 -38.47 -15.88 23.77
N ASP A 63 -38.05 -16.38 22.59
CA ASP A 63 -36.67 -16.33 22.08
C ASP A 63 -36.43 -15.18 21.08
N GLY A 64 -37.49 -14.59 20.53
CA GLY A 64 -37.43 -13.55 19.49
C GLY A 64 -37.39 -14.08 18.06
N GLU A 65 -37.34 -13.18 17.07
CA GLU A 65 -37.29 -13.57 15.64
C GLU A 65 -36.04 -14.40 15.33
N TRP A 66 -36.25 -15.58 14.76
CA TRP A 66 -35.16 -16.48 14.40
C TRP A 66 -34.30 -15.90 13.26
N GLU A 67 -32.99 -15.82 13.49
CA GLU A 67 -32.01 -15.47 12.47
C GLU A 67 -31.20 -16.69 12.02
N ALA A 68 -31.09 -16.87 10.70
CA ALA A 68 -30.30 -17.97 10.13
C ALA A 68 -28.80 -17.80 10.45
N PRO A 69 -28.10 -18.88 10.86
CA PRO A 69 -26.69 -18.82 11.21
C PRO A 69 -25.82 -18.52 9.97
N MET A 70 -24.66 -17.90 10.21
CA MET A 70 -23.66 -17.70 9.17
C MET A 70 -22.75 -18.93 9.05
N LYS A 71 -22.63 -19.49 7.84
CA LYS A 71 -21.68 -20.56 7.53
C LYS A 71 -20.47 -20.06 6.75
N ASP A 72 -19.42 -20.86 6.68
CA ASP A 72 -18.31 -20.59 5.78
C ASP A 72 -18.80 -20.58 4.33
N ASN A 73 -18.29 -19.63 3.56
CA ASN A 73 -18.60 -19.54 2.14
C ASN A 73 -17.64 -20.45 1.35
N PRO A 74 -18.11 -21.57 0.77
CA PRO A 74 -17.24 -22.46 -0.01
C PRO A 74 -16.71 -21.79 -1.29
N ALA A 75 -17.34 -20.70 -1.74
CA ALA A 75 -16.89 -19.91 -2.87
C ALA A 75 -15.89 -18.81 -2.46
N TYR A 76 -15.56 -18.64 -1.18
CA TYR A 76 -14.57 -17.67 -0.72
C TYR A 76 -13.20 -17.98 -1.31
N LYS A 77 -12.65 -17.05 -2.09
CA LYS A 77 -11.36 -17.23 -2.78
C LYS A 77 -10.21 -16.45 -2.13
N GLY A 78 -10.47 -15.70 -1.06
CA GLY A 78 -9.48 -14.80 -0.47
C GLY A 78 -9.82 -13.34 -0.71
N ASP A 79 -9.08 -12.46 -0.05
CA ASP A 79 -9.03 -11.04 -0.40
C ASP A 79 -8.37 -10.90 -1.78
N TRP A 80 -9.07 -10.28 -2.73
CA TRP A 80 -8.54 -10.13 -4.09
C TRP A 80 -7.43 -9.08 -4.10
N SER A 81 -6.31 -9.39 -4.75
CA SER A 81 -5.21 -8.45 -4.97
C SER A 81 -4.92 -8.35 -6.46
N VAL A 82 -4.97 -7.12 -6.97
CA VAL A 82 -4.61 -6.82 -8.35
C VAL A 82 -3.18 -7.25 -8.65
N LYS A 83 -2.94 -7.76 -9.86
CA LYS A 83 -1.59 -8.10 -10.31
C LYS A 83 -0.70 -6.87 -10.26
N ARG A 84 0.51 -7.06 -9.72
CA ARG A 84 1.55 -6.03 -9.65
C ARG A 84 2.45 -6.18 -10.87
N ILE A 85 2.51 -5.16 -11.71
CA ILE A 85 3.35 -5.13 -12.92
C ILE A 85 4.46 -4.09 -12.78
N THR A 86 5.51 -4.24 -13.58
CA THR A 86 6.59 -3.25 -13.64
C THR A 86 6.05 -1.94 -14.16
N ASN A 87 6.32 -0.85 -13.43
CA ASN A 87 5.88 0.47 -13.82
C ASN A 87 6.81 1.04 -14.92
N PRO A 88 6.35 1.21 -16.17
CA PRO A 88 7.17 1.76 -17.25
C PRO A 88 7.55 3.23 -17.05
N ALA A 89 6.83 3.97 -16.19
CA ALA A 89 7.16 5.34 -15.81
C ALA A 89 8.19 5.42 -14.67
N TYR A 90 8.56 4.28 -14.07
CA TYR A 90 9.62 4.25 -13.07
C TYR A 90 10.99 4.49 -13.71
N LYS A 91 11.62 5.62 -13.37
CA LYS A 91 12.92 6.05 -13.89
C LYS A 91 14.05 5.88 -12.86
N GLY A 92 13.79 5.18 -11.76
CA GLY A 92 14.67 5.10 -10.60
C GLY A 92 14.18 5.98 -9.45
N PHE A 93 14.92 5.99 -8.33
CA PHE A 93 14.68 6.97 -7.29
C PHE A 93 15.09 8.35 -7.82
N TRP A 94 14.24 9.36 -7.62
CA TRP A 94 14.57 10.71 -8.05
C TRP A 94 15.64 11.31 -7.13
N GLU A 95 16.71 11.84 -7.73
CA GLU A 95 17.75 12.58 -7.00
C GLU A 95 17.79 14.02 -7.52
N ALA A 96 17.72 14.99 -6.60
CA ALA A 96 17.88 16.40 -6.93
C ALA A 96 19.25 16.65 -7.55
N LYS A 97 19.33 17.61 -8.47
CA LYS A 97 20.60 18.11 -8.99
C LYS A 97 21.48 18.57 -7.83
N LYS A 98 22.79 18.31 -7.93
CA LYS A 98 23.77 18.80 -6.96
C LYS A 98 24.27 20.17 -7.38
N ILE A 99 24.27 21.11 -6.44
CA ILE A 99 24.82 22.46 -6.61
C ILE A 99 25.99 22.66 -5.65
N ALA A 100 26.91 23.56 -6.00
CA ALA A 100 28.00 23.93 -5.12
C ALA A 100 27.44 24.45 -3.79
N ASN A 101 27.94 23.92 -2.68
CA ASN A 101 27.50 24.35 -1.37
C ASN A 101 28.08 25.76 -1.07
N PRO A 102 27.24 26.81 -0.96
CA PRO A 102 27.72 28.15 -0.67
C PRO A 102 28.34 28.27 0.72
N GLU A 103 28.07 27.31 1.61
CA GLU A 103 28.66 27.24 2.95
C GLU A 103 29.91 26.35 3.03
N TYR A 104 30.37 25.78 1.90
CA TYR A 104 31.64 25.06 1.86
C TYR A 104 32.80 26.04 2.05
N VAL A 105 33.63 25.77 3.06
CA VAL A 105 34.88 26.47 3.31
C VAL A 105 35.98 25.39 3.31
N ASP A 106 37.03 25.63 2.52
CA ASP A 106 38.16 24.72 2.43
C ASP A 106 39.07 24.90 3.67
N ASP A 107 39.56 23.80 4.23
CA ASP A 107 40.36 23.80 5.47
C ASP A 107 41.87 24.02 5.21
N ASP A 108 42.24 24.56 4.05
CA ASP A 108 43.64 24.80 3.71
C ASP A 108 44.23 25.91 4.60
N LYS A 109 44.78 25.51 5.77
CA LYS A 109 45.60 26.34 6.64
C LYS A 109 46.72 25.59 7.34
#